data_AF-A0A0E3LT54-F1
#
_entry.id   AF-A0A0E3LT54-F1
#
_cell.length_a   1.000
_cell.length_b   1.000
_cell.length_c   1.000
_cell.angle_alpha   90.00
_cell.angle_beta   90.00
_cell.angle_gamma   90.00
#
_symmetry.space_group_name_H-M   'P 1'
#
loop_
_entity.id
_entity.type
_entity.pdbx_description
1 polymer ?
#
loop_
_entity_poly.entity_id
_entity_poly.type
_entity_poly.pdbx_seq_one_letter_code
_entity_poly.pdbx_strand_id
1 'polypeptide(L)'
;MKVNTWFGVLELDSNGKTLSSEVFPKDIRELALRSLSLRESRQNLPPEGFDLKTAAMECGFTESLSEYYSLLHKVTLETVKLQVSQALTPDQRIIQAVEALDDINETTNSLSERLFEWYGGYFPESGLSGEELAVFISRYGSRENLPPEDPHYLKAKNSMGAKLEAADEVLLKGLAESVCSLYERRKQIEAYIESSMEILAPNLALLAGPMLGARLISIAGSLEKLAAFPSSTIQVIGASKALFKHLRSRAPSPKHGIIYSHSLINTSPWWVRGKVARALAAKLSLAARIDFYSAKRNPSLENELEEKIRKIRAENPRPPQKRQEIRAKPKKKRRK
;
A
#
# COMPACT_ATOMS: atom_id res chain seq x y z
N MET A 1 -36.66 -16.74 -21.97
CA MET A 1 -35.64 -16.16 -21.08
C MET A 1 -34.30 -16.14 -21.80
N LYS A 2 -33.60 -15.00 -21.86
CA LYS A 2 -32.24 -14.96 -22.40
C LYS A 2 -31.26 -15.52 -21.37
N VAL A 3 -30.34 -16.37 -21.82
CA VAL A 3 -29.30 -16.99 -21.01
C VAL A 3 -27.97 -16.81 -21.70
N ASN A 4 -27.04 -16.15 -21.03
CA ASN A 4 -25.68 -15.96 -21.50
C ASN A 4 -24.81 -17.13 -21.02
N THR A 5 -24.19 -17.83 -21.96
CA THR A 5 -23.23 -18.90 -21.68
C THR A 5 -21.84 -18.50 -22.18
N TRP A 6 -20.83 -19.32 -21.89
CA TRP A 6 -19.47 -19.08 -22.38
C TRP A 6 -19.32 -19.32 -23.89
N PHE A 7 -20.27 -20.03 -24.53
CA PHE A 7 -20.22 -20.40 -25.95
C PHE A 7 -21.29 -19.73 -26.82
N GLY A 8 -22.22 -18.98 -26.22
CA GLY A 8 -23.29 -18.31 -26.96
C GLY A 8 -24.36 -17.70 -26.06
N VAL A 9 -25.31 -17.00 -26.68
CA VAL A 9 -26.54 -16.52 -26.04
C VAL A 9 -27.70 -17.41 -26.46
N LEU A 10 -28.42 -17.94 -25.48
CA LEU A 10 -29.54 -18.85 -25.68
C LEU A 10 -30.85 -18.15 -25.30
N GLU A 11 -31.88 -18.26 -26.12
CA GLU A 11 -33.24 -17.90 -25.73
C GLU A 11 -34.01 -19.17 -25.37
N LEU A 12 -34.45 -19.25 -24.11
CA LEU A 12 -35.23 -20.37 -23.59
C LEU A 12 -36.74 -20.06 -23.63
N ASP A 13 -37.58 -21.06 -23.84
CA ASP A 13 -39.03 -20.97 -23.61
C ASP A 13 -39.37 -21.01 -22.10
N SER A 14 -40.66 -20.92 -21.76
CA SER A 14 -41.16 -21.02 -20.38
C SER A 14 -40.96 -22.40 -19.74
N ASN A 15 -40.63 -23.43 -20.52
CA ASN A 15 -40.36 -24.81 -20.09
C ASN A 15 -38.85 -25.13 -20.06
N GLY A 16 -37.97 -24.15 -20.33
CA GLY A 16 -36.51 -24.31 -20.33
C GLY A 16 -35.91 -24.87 -21.62
N LYS A 17 -36.68 -24.97 -22.72
CA LYS A 17 -36.22 -25.48 -24.02
C LYS A 17 -35.68 -24.35 -24.90
N THR A 18 -34.58 -24.60 -25.60
CA THR A 18 -33.94 -23.58 -26.47
C THR A 18 -34.81 -23.27 -27.70
N LEU A 19 -35.22 -22.00 -27.83
CA LEU A 19 -36.00 -21.45 -28.95
C LEU A 19 -35.11 -20.89 -30.06
N SER A 20 -34.04 -20.18 -29.69
CA SER A 20 -33.05 -19.63 -30.60
C SER A 20 -31.68 -19.62 -29.92
N SER A 21 -30.62 -19.80 -30.70
CA SER A 21 -29.24 -19.83 -30.20
C SER A 21 -28.34 -19.00 -31.08
N GLU A 22 -27.72 -17.98 -30.52
CA GLU A 22 -26.63 -17.24 -31.15
C GLU A 22 -25.32 -17.81 -30.63
N VAL A 23 -24.69 -18.65 -31.46
CA VAL A 23 -23.47 -19.36 -31.11
C VAL A 23 -22.26 -18.53 -31.52
N PHE A 24 -21.27 -18.45 -30.64
CA PHE A 24 -20.07 -17.67 -30.87
C PHE A 24 -19.05 -18.42 -31.75
N PRO A 25 -18.14 -17.70 -32.43
CA PRO A 25 -17.01 -18.31 -33.11
C PRO A 25 -16.18 -19.15 -32.14
N LYS A 26 -15.62 -20.28 -32.61
CA LYS A 26 -14.73 -21.16 -31.82
C LYS A 26 -13.33 -20.57 -31.60
N ASP A 27 -13.20 -19.25 -31.53
CA ASP A 27 -11.95 -18.59 -31.18
C ASP A 27 -11.77 -18.61 -29.64
N ILE A 28 -10.72 -19.28 -29.19
CA ILE A 28 -10.46 -19.50 -27.76
C ILE A 28 -10.32 -18.17 -27.01
N ARG A 29 -9.69 -17.16 -27.63
CA ARG A 29 -9.41 -15.89 -26.98
C ARG A 29 -10.66 -15.02 -26.88
N GLU A 30 -11.49 -15.01 -27.92
CA GLU A 30 -12.78 -14.31 -27.92
C GLU A 30 -13.75 -14.91 -26.88
N LEU A 31 -13.85 -16.25 -26.82
CA LEU A 31 -14.63 -16.95 -25.81
C LEU A 31 -14.11 -16.67 -24.39
N ALA A 32 -12.79 -16.59 -24.22
CA ALA A 32 -12.19 -16.28 -22.93
C ALA A 32 -12.49 -14.85 -22.46
N LEU A 33 -12.41 -13.86 -23.36
CA LEU A 33 -12.77 -12.46 -23.08
C LEU A 33 -14.26 -12.31 -22.75
N ARG A 34 -15.14 -13.02 -23.47
CA ARG A 34 -16.58 -13.05 -23.19
C ARG A 34 -16.88 -13.71 -21.84
N SER A 35 -16.20 -14.80 -21.52
CA SER A 35 -16.32 -15.44 -20.20
C SER A 35 -15.93 -14.51 -19.05
N LEU A 36 -14.99 -13.58 -19.27
CA LEU A 36 -14.64 -12.55 -18.29
C LEU A 36 -15.75 -11.52 -18.13
N SER A 37 -16.22 -10.95 -19.24
CA SER A 37 -17.30 -9.96 -19.25
C SER A 37 -18.60 -10.50 -18.65
N LEU A 38 -18.92 -11.78 -18.89
CA LEU A 38 -20.08 -12.45 -18.30
C LEU A 38 -19.99 -12.52 -16.77
N ARG A 39 -18.78 -12.77 -16.23
CA ARG A 39 -18.53 -12.88 -14.80
C ARG A 39 -18.64 -11.52 -14.09
N GLU A 40 -18.23 -10.44 -14.75
CA GLU A 40 -18.34 -9.08 -14.25
C GLU A 40 -19.77 -8.56 -14.27
N SER A 41 -20.49 -8.77 -15.38
CA SER A 41 -21.86 -8.29 -15.54
C SER A 41 -22.88 -9.08 -14.69
N ARG A 42 -22.67 -10.39 -14.50
CA ARG A 42 -23.60 -11.32 -13.82
C ARG A 42 -25.04 -11.27 -14.35
N GLN A 43 -25.25 -10.79 -15.57
CA GLN A 43 -26.57 -10.65 -16.17
C GLN A 43 -26.95 -11.92 -16.94
N ASN A 44 -28.22 -12.33 -16.82
CA ASN A 44 -28.80 -13.45 -17.56
C ASN A 44 -27.99 -14.75 -17.44
N LEU A 45 -27.50 -15.05 -16.24
CA LEU A 45 -26.76 -16.28 -15.98
C LEU A 45 -27.66 -17.51 -16.14
N PRO A 46 -27.10 -18.67 -16.51
CA PRO A 46 -27.87 -19.91 -16.57
C PRO A 46 -28.49 -20.23 -15.20
N PRO A 47 -29.76 -20.67 -15.15
CA PRO A 47 -30.39 -21.07 -13.90
C PRO A 47 -29.67 -22.28 -13.27
N GLU A 48 -29.79 -22.44 -11.95
CA GLU A 48 -29.18 -23.56 -11.23
C GLU A 48 -29.68 -24.90 -11.79
N GLY A 49 -28.74 -25.82 -12.07
CA GLY A 49 -29.04 -27.13 -12.65
C GLY A 49 -29.21 -27.15 -14.18
N PHE A 50 -29.06 -26.01 -14.86
CA PHE A 50 -29.10 -25.97 -16.33
C PHE A 50 -27.96 -26.76 -16.96
N ASP A 51 -28.28 -27.72 -17.83
CA ASP A 51 -27.28 -28.57 -18.47
C ASP A 51 -26.64 -27.88 -19.68
N LEU A 52 -25.57 -27.13 -19.40
CA LEU A 52 -24.76 -26.44 -20.42
C LEU A 52 -24.14 -27.37 -21.46
N LYS A 53 -23.94 -28.66 -21.14
CA LYS A 53 -23.31 -29.63 -22.06
C LYS A 53 -24.30 -30.03 -23.12
N THR A 54 -25.50 -30.42 -22.70
CA THR A 54 -26.59 -30.80 -23.61
C THR A 54 -27.01 -29.62 -24.47
N ALA A 55 -27.14 -28.42 -23.88
CA ALA A 55 -27.44 -27.20 -24.62
C ALA A 55 -26.37 -26.87 -25.69
N ALA A 56 -25.08 -27.05 -25.41
CA ALA A 56 -24.01 -26.81 -26.38
C ALA A 56 -24.07 -27.77 -27.58
N MET A 57 -24.51 -29.02 -27.37
CA MET A 57 -24.71 -30.00 -28.45
C MET A 57 -25.99 -29.70 -29.23
N GLU A 58 -27.10 -29.39 -28.56
CA GLU A 58 -28.38 -29.04 -29.20
C GLU A 58 -28.26 -27.80 -30.11
N CYS A 59 -27.42 -26.83 -29.73
CA CYS A 59 -27.18 -25.62 -30.52
C CYS A 59 -26.12 -25.81 -31.61
N GLY A 60 -25.56 -27.01 -31.77
CA GLY A 60 -24.53 -27.31 -32.77
C GLY A 60 -23.17 -26.66 -32.50
N PHE A 61 -22.90 -26.17 -31.27
CA PHE A 61 -21.60 -25.61 -30.94
C PHE A 61 -20.52 -26.70 -30.87
N THR A 62 -20.84 -27.88 -30.32
CA THR A 62 -19.91 -29.01 -30.28
C THR A 62 -20.57 -30.30 -30.75
N GLU A 63 -19.83 -31.13 -31.47
CA GLU A 63 -20.30 -32.40 -32.01
C GLU A 63 -20.23 -33.54 -30.99
N SER A 64 -19.37 -33.40 -29.97
CA SER A 64 -19.19 -34.42 -28.94
C SER A 64 -18.90 -33.83 -27.57
N LEU A 65 -19.18 -34.63 -26.54
CA LEU A 65 -18.84 -34.29 -25.16
C LEU A 65 -17.31 -34.11 -24.97
N SER A 66 -16.50 -34.87 -25.71
CA SER A 66 -15.03 -34.75 -25.68
C SER A 66 -14.56 -33.41 -26.26
N GLU A 67 -15.16 -32.98 -27.37
CA GLU A 67 -14.87 -31.67 -27.97
C GLU A 67 -15.25 -30.54 -27.02
N TYR A 68 -16.44 -30.63 -26.39
CA TYR A 68 -16.90 -29.68 -25.38
C TYR A 68 -15.90 -29.50 -24.24
N TYR A 69 -15.47 -30.60 -23.62
CA TYR A 69 -14.52 -30.52 -22.50
C TYR A 69 -13.14 -30.02 -22.93
N SER A 70 -12.67 -30.41 -24.12
CA SER A 70 -11.41 -29.90 -24.66
C SER A 70 -11.46 -28.38 -24.91
N LEU A 71 -12.53 -27.88 -25.53
CA LEU A 71 -12.72 -26.44 -25.75
C LEU A 71 -12.89 -25.69 -24.43
N LEU A 72 -13.71 -26.20 -23.51
CA LEU A 72 -13.89 -25.60 -22.18
C LEU A 72 -12.56 -25.52 -21.44
N HIS A 73 -11.74 -26.58 -21.48
CA HIS A 73 -10.42 -26.58 -20.85
C HIS A 73 -9.50 -25.51 -21.46
N LYS A 74 -9.47 -25.38 -22.79
CA LYS A 74 -8.65 -24.37 -23.47
C LYS A 74 -9.12 -22.95 -23.14
N VAL A 75 -10.43 -22.70 -23.19
CA VAL A 75 -11.03 -21.40 -22.87
C VAL A 75 -10.77 -21.04 -21.40
N THR A 76 -10.95 -21.97 -20.47
CA THR A 76 -10.69 -21.70 -19.04
C THR A 76 -9.22 -21.39 -18.77
N LEU A 77 -8.28 -22.10 -19.39
CA LEU A 77 -6.86 -21.76 -19.30
C LEU A 77 -6.56 -20.36 -19.85
N GLU A 78 -7.12 -20.01 -21.00
CA GLU A 78 -6.91 -18.71 -21.61
C GLU A 78 -7.57 -17.57 -20.80
N THR A 79 -8.77 -17.80 -20.26
CA THR A 79 -9.44 -16.90 -19.32
C THR A 79 -8.56 -16.64 -18.12
N VAL A 80 -7.97 -17.67 -17.50
CA VAL A 80 -7.08 -17.50 -16.34
C VAL A 80 -5.83 -16.70 -16.71
N LYS A 81 -5.21 -16.96 -17.87
CA LYS A 81 -4.05 -16.17 -18.34
C LYS A 81 -4.40 -14.69 -18.49
N LEU A 82 -5.55 -14.38 -19.11
CA LEU A 82 -6.03 -13.02 -19.26
C LEU A 82 -6.26 -12.37 -17.89
N GLN A 83 -6.88 -13.07 -16.94
CA GLN A 83 -7.07 -12.57 -15.57
C GLN A 83 -5.75 -12.24 -14.87
N VAL A 84 -4.77 -13.14 -14.94
CA VAL A 84 -3.45 -12.93 -14.34
C VAL A 84 -2.77 -11.71 -14.97
N SER A 85 -2.85 -11.55 -16.30
CA SER A 85 -2.29 -10.37 -16.97
C SER A 85 -2.98 -9.05 -16.57
N GLN A 86 -4.28 -9.08 -16.29
CA GLN A 86 -5.07 -7.91 -15.89
C GLN A 86 -4.96 -7.60 -14.40
N ALA A 87 -4.44 -8.53 -13.58
CA ALA A 87 -4.31 -8.35 -12.14
C ALA A 87 -3.32 -7.23 -11.76
N LEU A 88 -2.38 -6.87 -12.64
CA LEU A 88 -1.44 -5.76 -12.40
C LEU A 88 -2.10 -4.40 -12.73
N THR A 89 -3.08 -4.04 -11.91
CA THR A 89 -3.75 -2.75 -11.99
C THR A 89 -2.83 -1.61 -11.53
N PRO A 90 -3.13 -0.34 -11.88
CA PRO A 90 -2.30 0.80 -11.50
C PRO A 90 -2.08 0.94 -9.99
N ASP A 91 -3.10 0.65 -9.18
CA ASP A 91 -2.98 0.64 -7.73
C ASP A 91 -2.07 -0.49 -7.23
N GLN A 92 -2.13 -1.70 -7.81
CA GLN A 92 -1.19 -2.79 -7.46
C GLN A 92 0.27 -2.42 -7.72
N ARG A 93 0.56 -1.67 -8.80
CA ARG A 93 1.92 -1.17 -9.06
C ARG A 93 2.40 -0.21 -7.97
N ILE A 94 1.51 0.66 -7.45
CA ILE A 94 1.83 1.56 -6.34
C ILE A 94 2.06 0.76 -5.06
N ILE A 95 1.27 -0.28 -4.79
CA ILE A 95 1.46 -1.15 -3.63
C ILE A 95 2.85 -1.77 -3.64
N GLN A 96 3.27 -2.34 -4.78
CA GLN A 96 4.60 -2.92 -4.95
C GLN A 96 5.71 -1.87 -4.80
N ALA A 97 5.50 -0.65 -5.30
CA ALA A 97 6.47 0.44 -5.12
C ALA A 97 6.61 0.87 -3.65
N VAL A 98 5.51 0.90 -2.87
CA VAL A 98 5.54 1.21 -1.44
C VAL A 98 6.25 0.11 -0.65
N GLU A 99 5.98 -1.16 -0.94
CA GLU A 99 6.67 -2.29 -0.32
C GLU A 99 8.16 -2.26 -0.62
N ALA A 100 8.54 -2.06 -1.88
CA ALA A 100 9.94 -1.90 -2.28
C ALA A 100 10.62 -0.70 -1.61
N LEU A 101 9.90 0.41 -1.42
CA LEU A 101 10.41 1.57 -0.70
C LEU A 101 10.68 1.26 0.78
N ASP A 102 9.80 0.50 1.42
CA ASP A 102 9.98 0.07 2.81
C ASP A 102 11.18 -0.89 2.94
N ASP A 103 11.32 -1.86 2.03
CA ASP A 103 12.47 -2.78 1.98
C ASP A 103 13.80 -2.05 1.76
N ILE A 104 13.83 -1.07 0.84
CA ILE A 104 15.02 -0.24 0.61
C ILE A 104 15.35 0.57 1.85
N ASN A 105 14.36 1.15 2.53
CA ASN A 105 14.62 1.91 3.74
C ASN A 105 15.23 1.04 4.84
N GLU A 106 14.67 -0.14 5.11
CA GLU A 106 15.20 -1.06 6.13
C GLU A 106 16.62 -1.54 5.79
N THR A 107 16.84 -1.90 4.52
CA THR A 107 18.14 -2.36 4.02
C THR A 107 19.18 -1.25 4.09
N THR A 108 18.84 -0.05 3.61
CA THR A 108 19.73 1.11 3.62
C THR A 108 20.10 1.47 5.05
N ASN A 109 19.14 1.46 5.98
CA ASN A 109 19.41 1.78 7.38
C ASN A 109 20.39 0.76 8.00
N SER A 110 20.16 -0.53 7.75
CA SER A 110 21.04 -1.61 8.23
C SER A 110 22.46 -1.51 7.67
N LEU A 111 22.60 -1.22 6.37
CA LEU A 111 23.91 -1.07 5.72
C LEU A 111 24.61 0.22 6.15
N SER A 112 23.88 1.33 6.30
CA SER A 112 24.41 2.60 6.82
C SER A 112 24.91 2.46 8.25
N GLU A 113 24.19 1.75 9.13
CA GLU A 113 24.65 1.44 10.49
C GLU A 113 25.90 0.57 10.46
N ARG A 114 25.96 -0.45 9.59
CA ARG A 114 27.16 -1.27 9.43
C ARG A 114 28.36 -0.45 8.93
N LEU A 115 28.14 0.45 7.98
CA LEU A 115 29.17 1.32 7.42
C LEU A 115 29.68 2.31 8.47
N PHE A 116 28.78 2.85 9.30
CA PHE A 116 29.13 3.70 10.44
C PHE A 116 30.02 2.98 11.45
N GLU A 117 29.62 1.78 11.89
CA GLU A 117 30.41 1.00 12.85
C GLU A 117 31.77 0.58 12.27
N TRP A 118 31.81 0.16 11.01
CA TRP A 118 33.07 -0.26 10.38
C TRP A 118 34.02 0.93 10.16
N TYR A 119 33.50 2.05 9.66
CA TYR A 119 34.32 3.23 9.41
C TYR A 119 34.70 3.98 10.70
N GLY A 120 33.92 3.84 11.77
CA GLY A 120 34.15 4.48 13.06
C GLY A 120 35.50 4.12 13.68
N GLY A 121 36.03 2.92 13.42
CA GLY A 121 37.39 2.55 13.85
C GLY A 121 38.51 3.34 13.14
N TYR A 122 38.23 3.86 11.94
CA TYR A 122 39.18 4.58 11.10
C TYR A 122 38.99 6.10 11.16
N PHE A 123 37.81 6.63 11.45
CA PHE A 123 37.64 8.08 11.63
C PHE A 123 36.51 8.41 12.63
N PRO A 124 36.72 8.16 13.93
CA PRO A 124 35.68 8.31 14.96
C PRO A 124 35.23 9.77 15.16
N GLU A 125 36.08 10.76 14.89
CA GLU A 125 35.77 12.19 15.08
C GLU A 125 35.01 12.80 13.90
N SER A 126 34.73 12.04 12.84
CA SER A 126 34.06 12.51 11.62
C SER A 126 32.72 13.19 11.94
N GLY A 127 31.92 12.59 12.83
CA GLY A 127 30.55 13.01 13.13
C GLY A 127 29.57 12.75 11.97
N LEU A 128 30.01 12.00 10.94
CA LEU A 128 29.23 11.68 9.76
C LEU A 128 28.38 10.44 9.99
N SER A 129 27.17 10.39 9.42
CA SER A 129 26.29 9.22 9.51
C SER A 129 25.39 9.10 8.28
N GLY A 130 24.81 7.91 8.07
CA GLY A 130 23.85 7.68 6.99
C GLY A 130 24.41 7.98 5.59
N GLU A 131 23.65 8.73 4.80
CA GLU A 131 24.00 9.10 3.43
C GLU A 131 25.29 9.94 3.36
N GLU A 132 25.50 10.86 4.30
CA GLU A 132 26.68 11.74 4.32
C GLU A 132 27.97 10.94 4.50
N LEU A 133 27.95 9.95 5.39
CA LEU A 133 29.09 9.05 5.59
C LEU A 133 29.35 8.19 4.36
N ALA A 134 28.30 7.63 3.75
CA ALA A 134 28.44 6.82 2.55
C ALA A 134 29.07 7.63 1.40
N VAL A 135 28.60 8.87 1.18
CA VAL A 135 29.18 9.77 0.18
C VAL A 135 30.64 10.09 0.49
N PHE A 136 30.95 10.36 1.76
CA PHE A 136 32.32 10.64 2.20
C PHE A 136 33.27 9.48 1.91
N ILE A 137 32.89 8.26 2.30
CA ILE A 137 33.72 7.06 2.09
C ILE A 137 33.83 6.76 0.60
N SER A 138 32.72 6.80 -0.15
CA SER A 138 32.75 6.57 -1.60
C SER A 138 33.70 7.54 -2.31
N ARG A 139 33.69 8.82 -1.93
CA ARG A 139 34.54 9.84 -2.54
C ARG A 139 36.00 9.72 -2.13
N TYR A 140 36.27 9.73 -0.82
CA TYR A 140 37.63 9.87 -0.29
C TYR A 140 38.25 8.55 0.17
N GLY A 141 37.43 7.59 0.62
CA GLY A 141 37.90 6.35 1.23
C GLY A 141 38.59 6.64 2.56
N SER A 142 39.92 6.68 2.54
CA SER A 142 40.71 7.09 3.70
C SER A 142 40.58 8.58 4.01
N ARG A 143 40.58 8.92 5.31
CA ARG A 143 40.66 10.30 5.81
C ARG A 143 41.95 11.01 5.37
N GLU A 144 42.99 10.27 4.98
CA GLU A 144 44.26 10.81 4.48
C GLU A 144 44.11 11.46 3.09
N ASN A 145 43.09 11.10 2.33
CA ASN A 145 42.83 11.62 0.98
C ASN A 145 42.03 12.94 0.99
N LEU A 146 41.80 13.53 2.16
CA LEU A 146 41.03 14.77 2.28
C LEU A 146 41.82 15.98 1.78
N PRO A 147 41.22 16.84 0.94
CA PRO A 147 41.84 18.09 0.54
C PRO A 147 41.86 19.09 1.72
N PRO A 148 42.85 20.00 1.80
CA PRO A 148 42.98 20.97 2.90
C PRO A 148 41.77 21.89 3.08
N GLU A 149 40.97 22.08 2.03
CA GLU A 149 39.76 22.91 2.04
C GLU A 149 38.55 22.21 2.66
N ASP A 150 38.60 20.89 2.90
CA ASP A 150 37.47 20.15 3.44
C ASP A 150 37.22 20.48 4.93
N PRO A 151 35.96 20.69 5.36
CA PRO A 151 35.62 20.96 6.76
C PRO A 151 36.13 19.90 7.75
N HIS A 152 36.30 18.66 7.31
CA HIS A 152 36.76 17.55 8.13
C HIS A 152 38.29 17.38 8.13
N TYR A 153 39.05 18.14 7.33
CA TYR A 153 40.50 17.99 7.18
C TYR A 153 41.25 18.10 8.51
N LEU A 154 40.94 19.12 9.32
CA LEU A 154 41.60 19.31 10.62
C LEU A 154 41.29 18.17 11.60
N LYS A 155 40.07 17.62 11.55
CA LYS A 155 39.66 16.47 12.37
C LYS A 155 40.36 15.20 11.89
N ALA A 156 40.48 15.00 10.59
CA ALA A 156 41.15 13.86 10.00
C ALA A 156 42.64 13.82 10.35
N LYS A 157 43.32 14.98 10.29
CA LYS A 157 44.75 15.10 10.63
C LYS A 157 45.05 14.77 12.09
N ASN A 158 44.15 15.13 12.99
CA ASN A 158 44.30 14.90 14.43
C ASN A 158 43.54 13.66 14.92
N SER A 159 43.03 12.84 14.00
CA SER A 159 42.18 11.69 14.34
C SER A 159 42.97 10.59 15.04
N MET A 160 42.36 10.01 16.07
CA MET A 160 42.94 8.88 16.81
C MET A 160 42.61 7.52 16.18
N GLY A 161 41.82 7.49 15.11
CA GLY A 161 41.41 6.22 14.47
C GLY A 161 42.59 5.48 13.84
N ALA A 162 42.39 4.18 13.57
CA ALA A 162 43.39 3.35 12.92
C ALA A 162 43.68 3.82 11.48
N LYS A 163 44.85 3.45 10.96
CA LYS A 163 45.16 3.64 9.55
C LYS A 163 44.37 2.64 8.73
N LEU A 164 43.75 3.11 7.66
CA LEU A 164 43.01 2.27 6.73
C LEU A 164 43.98 1.66 5.70
N GLU A 165 44.00 0.34 5.60
CA GLU A 165 44.81 -0.35 4.58
C GLU A 165 44.13 -0.28 3.21
N ALA A 166 44.92 -0.31 2.13
CA ALA A 166 44.38 -0.16 0.77
C ALA A 166 43.36 -1.25 0.40
N ALA A 167 43.55 -2.49 0.90
CA ALA A 167 42.62 -3.58 0.66
C ALA A 167 41.25 -3.33 1.33
N ASP A 168 41.25 -2.90 2.58
CA ASP A 168 40.05 -2.56 3.34
C ASP A 168 39.38 -1.29 2.78
N GLU A 169 40.16 -0.32 2.32
CA GLU A 169 39.67 0.89 1.67
C GLU A 169 38.82 0.56 0.44
N VAL A 170 39.31 -0.34 -0.44
CA VAL A 170 38.56 -0.77 -1.62
C VAL A 170 37.22 -1.40 -1.23
N LEU A 171 37.21 -2.26 -0.21
CA LEU A 171 35.97 -2.90 0.27
C LEU A 171 34.97 -1.90 0.85
N LEU A 172 35.45 -0.97 1.68
CA LEU A 172 34.62 0.08 2.28
C LEU A 172 34.04 1.02 1.23
N LYS A 173 34.83 1.38 0.20
CA LYS A 173 34.35 2.19 -0.92
C LYS A 173 33.25 1.47 -1.70
N GLY A 174 33.42 0.19 -2.03
CA GLY A 174 32.40 -0.59 -2.73
C GLY A 174 31.09 -0.74 -1.93
N LEU A 175 31.19 -0.94 -0.60
CA LEU A 175 30.02 -0.94 0.27
C LEU A 175 29.33 0.44 0.31
N ALA A 176 30.11 1.51 0.44
CA ALA A 176 29.61 2.87 0.47
C ALA A 176 28.91 3.28 -0.84
N GLU A 177 29.47 2.90 -2.00
CA GLU A 177 28.84 3.11 -3.32
C GLU A 177 27.51 2.37 -3.43
N SER A 178 27.41 1.16 -2.90
CA SER A 178 26.17 0.40 -2.85
C SER A 178 25.13 1.11 -1.99
N VAL A 179 25.52 1.63 -0.82
CA VAL A 179 24.64 2.41 0.07
C VAL A 179 24.17 3.71 -0.60
N CYS A 180 25.07 4.46 -1.25
CA CYS A 180 24.72 5.65 -2.02
C CYS A 180 23.69 5.32 -3.13
N SER A 181 23.92 4.23 -3.85
CA SER A 181 23.00 3.76 -4.91
C SER A 181 21.61 3.42 -4.35
N LEU A 182 21.53 2.86 -3.13
CA LEU A 182 20.24 2.60 -2.47
C LEU A 182 19.53 3.90 -2.06
N TYR A 183 20.26 4.91 -1.54
CA TYR A 183 19.68 6.24 -1.26
C TYR A 183 19.14 6.90 -2.53
N GLU A 184 19.84 6.79 -3.65
CA GLU A 184 19.37 7.31 -4.93
C GLU A 184 18.15 6.54 -5.45
N ARG A 185 18.16 5.21 -5.35
CA ARG A 185 17.01 4.38 -5.73
C ARG A 185 15.77 4.69 -4.89
N ARG A 186 15.96 4.97 -3.59
CA ARG A 186 14.89 5.43 -2.71
C ARG A 186 14.20 6.68 -3.28
N LYS A 187 14.99 7.70 -3.63
CA LYS A 187 14.49 8.97 -4.20
C LYS A 187 13.73 8.74 -5.52
N GLN A 188 14.23 7.83 -6.37
CA GLN A 188 13.56 7.47 -7.63
C GLN A 188 12.18 6.82 -7.38
N ILE A 189 12.07 5.92 -6.41
CA ILE A 189 10.80 5.26 -6.08
C ILE A 189 9.82 6.25 -5.44
N GLU A 190 10.29 7.15 -4.57
CA GLU A 190 9.47 8.22 -3.99
C GLU A 190 8.86 9.11 -5.09
N ALA A 191 9.67 9.54 -6.07
CA ALA A 191 9.19 10.33 -7.21
C ALA A 191 8.20 9.56 -8.09
N TYR A 192 8.42 8.25 -8.28
CA TYR A 192 7.48 7.39 -9.00
C TYR A 192 6.13 7.29 -8.28
N ILE A 193 6.13 7.09 -6.96
CA ILE A 193 4.91 7.02 -6.17
C ILE A 193 4.18 8.36 -6.20
N GLU A 194 4.90 9.48 -6.10
CA GLU A 194 4.32 10.83 -6.18
C GLU A 194 3.55 11.04 -7.49
N SER A 195 4.22 10.88 -8.63
CA SER A 195 3.59 11.03 -9.95
C SER A 195 2.45 10.04 -10.19
N SER A 196 2.60 8.79 -9.74
CA SER A 196 1.56 7.77 -9.89
C SER A 196 0.32 8.06 -9.04
N MET A 197 0.51 8.59 -7.82
CA MET A 197 -0.58 8.93 -6.93
C MET A 197 -1.39 10.14 -7.39
N GLU A 198 -0.74 11.12 -8.03
CA GLU A 198 -1.45 12.26 -8.63
C GLU A 198 -2.42 11.83 -9.73
N ILE A 199 -2.04 10.80 -10.50
CA ILE A 199 -2.87 10.24 -11.58
C ILE A 199 -3.96 9.33 -11.00
N LEU A 200 -3.60 8.43 -10.08
CA LEU A 200 -4.53 7.41 -9.58
C LEU A 200 -5.54 7.96 -8.56
N ALA A 201 -5.06 8.75 -7.59
CA ALA A 201 -5.85 9.16 -6.45
C ALA A 201 -5.48 10.59 -6.01
N PRO A 202 -5.82 11.61 -6.85
CA PRO A 202 -5.46 13.00 -6.61
C PRO A 202 -6.08 13.58 -5.32
N ASN A 203 -7.26 13.12 -4.90
CA ASN A 203 -7.89 13.62 -3.68
C ASN A 203 -7.22 13.08 -2.41
N LEU A 204 -6.84 11.79 -2.41
CA LEU A 204 -6.03 11.22 -1.35
C LEU A 204 -4.65 11.87 -1.27
N ALA A 205 -4.00 12.10 -2.42
CA ALA A 205 -2.71 12.80 -2.48
C ALA A 205 -2.81 14.23 -1.93
N LEU A 206 -3.89 14.95 -2.26
CA LEU A 206 -4.15 16.30 -1.72
C LEU A 206 -4.30 16.29 -0.19
N LEU A 207 -5.07 15.36 0.37
CA LEU A 207 -5.39 15.37 1.81
C LEU A 207 -4.33 14.74 2.71
N ALA A 208 -3.63 13.72 2.24
CA ALA A 208 -2.67 12.95 3.04
C ALA A 208 -1.22 13.16 2.62
N GLY A 209 -0.98 13.73 1.44
CA GLY A 209 0.28 13.62 0.72
C GLY A 209 0.39 12.29 -0.05
N PRO A 210 1.21 12.22 -1.11
CA PRO A 210 1.34 11.03 -1.95
C PRO A 210 1.81 9.80 -1.17
N MET A 211 2.81 9.95 -0.28
CA MET A 211 3.38 8.82 0.48
C MET A 211 2.38 8.18 1.45
N LEU A 212 1.66 8.99 2.23
CA LEU A 212 0.67 8.45 3.15
C LEU A 212 -0.53 7.88 2.40
N GLY A 213 -0.97 8.52 1.31
CA GLY A 213 -2.02 7.99 0.43
C GLY A 213 -1.67 6.62 -0.14
N ALA A 214 -0.47 6.47 -0.70
CA ALA A 214 0.03 5.21 -1.23
C ALA A 214 0.11 4.12 -0.14
N ARG A 215 0.61 4.44 1.06
CA ARG A 215 0.63 3.51 2.19
C ARG A 215 -0.78 3.09 2.65
N LEU A 216 -1.77 3.99 2.60
CA LEU A 216 -3.17 3.64 2.89
C LEU A 216 -3.73 2.62 1.90
N ILE A 217 -3.44 2.81 0.60
CA ILE A 217 -3.83 1.88 -0.47
C ILE A 217 -3.14 0.53 -0.26
N SER A 218 -1.83 0.52 0.02
CA SER A 218 -1.05 -0.69 0.33
C SER A 218 -1.64 -1.49 1.49
N ILE A 219 -1.92 -0.85 2.64
CA ILE A 219 -2.50 -1.57 3.79
C ILE A 219 -3.93 -2.07 3.51
N ALA A 220 -4.70 -1.36 2.69
CA ALA A 220 -6.03 -1.80 2.28
C ALA A 220 -5.99 -2.94 1.23
N GLY A 221 -4.92 -3.02 0.44
CA GLY A 221 -4.69 -4.00 -0.62
C GLY A 221 -5.22 -3.62 -1.99
N SER A 222 -6.04 -2.56 -2.10
CA SER A 222 -6.44 -1.92 -3.37
C SER A 222 -7.13 -0.59 -3.08
N LEU A 223 -7.23 0.27 -4.10
CA LEU A 223 -7.99 1.53 -3.98
C LEU A 223 -9.49 1.26 -3.79
N GLU A 224 -10.02 0.23 -4.46
CA GLU A 224 -11.41 -0.22 -4.30
C GLU A 224 -11.73 -0.60 -2.84
N LYS A 225 -10.88 -1.42 -2.22
CA LYS A 225 -11.06 -1.83 -0.81
C LYS A 225 -10.97 -0.64 0.12
N LEU A 226 -10.05 0.30 -0.14
CA LEU A 226 -9.93 1.52 0.64
C LEU A 226 -11.19 2.39 0.55
N ALA A 227 -11.78 2.52 -0.64
CA ALA A 227 -13.04 3.27 -0.85
C ALA A 227 -14.23 2.63 -0.10
N ALA A 228 -14.24 1.31 0.03
CA ALA A 228 -15.25 0.56 0.77
C ALA A 228 -15.10 0.68 2.30
N PHE A 229 -13.92 1.02 2.81
CA PHE A 229 -13.70 1.11 4.26
C PHE A 229 -14.49 2.26 4.91
N PRO A 230 -15.07 2.04 6.09
CA PRO A 230 -15.66 3.12 6.88
C PRO A 230 -14.55 3.99 7.48
N SER A 231 -14.91 5.23 7.81
CA SER A 231 -14.00 6.19 8.46
C SER A 231 -13.35 5.64 9.74
N SER A 232 -14.08 4.84 10.53
CA SER A 232 -13.56 4.21 11.74
C SER A 232 -12.41 3.24 11.47
N THR A 233 -12.46 2.49 10.37
CA THR A 233 -11.39 1.58 9.95
C THR A 233 -10.18 2.36 9.48
N ILE A 234 -10.38 3.38 8.61
CA ILE A 234 -9.30 4.24 8.12
C ILE A 234 -8.60 4.97 9.28
N GLN A 235 -9.34 5.34 10.33
CA GLN A 235 -8.76 5.96 11.51
C GLN A 235 -7.67 5.10 12.17
N VAL A 236 -7.88 3.79 12.26
CA VAL A 236 -7.01 2.85 12.99
C VAL A 236 -6.20 1.92 12.07
N ILE A 237 -6.27 2.12 10.76
CA ILE A 237 -5.57 1.31 9.77
C ILE A 237 -4.04 1.35 10.01
N GLY A 238 -3.39 0.20 9.99
CA GLY A 238 -1.96 0.07 10.37
C GLY A 238 -1.70 -0.07 11.88
N ALA A 239 -2.68 0.10 12.76
CA ALA A 239 -2.55 -0.17 14.21
C ALA A 239 -3.07 -1.57 14.61
N SER A 240 -2.89 -2.58 13.76
CA SER A 240 -3.41 -3.94 13.95
C SER A 240 -3.05 -4.53 15.31
N LYS A 241 -1.76 -4.45 15.72
CA LYS A 241 -1.27 -4.96 17.02
C LYS A 241 -2.03 -4.35 18.21
N ALA A 242 -2.23 -3.03 18.21
CA ALA A 242 -2.94 -2.34 19.29
C ALA A 242 -4.45 -2.62 19.27
N LEU A 243 -5.05 -2.69 18.08
CA LEU A 243 -6.46 -3.02 17.89
C LEU A 243 -6.76 -4.45 18.37
N PHE A 244 -5.95 -5.43 18.01
CA PHE A 244 -6.11 -6.81 18.47
C PHE A 244 -5.94 -6.94 19.99
N LYS A 245 -5.04 -6.15 20.60
CA LYS A 245 -4.91 -6.08 22.07
C LYS A 245 -6.16 -5.49 22.73
N HIS A 246 -6.79 -4.47 22.12
CA HIS A 246 -8.07 -3.94 22.60
C HIS A 246 -9.17 -5.01 22.55
N LEU A 247 -9.30 -5.70 21.42
CA LEU A 247 -10.33 -6.73 21.20
C LEU A 247 -10.16 -7.93 22.14
N ARG A 248 -8.93 -8.40 22.36
CA ARG A 248 -8.65 -9.58 23.21
C ARG A 248 -8.59 -9.25 24.70
N SER A 249 -8.00 -8.12 25.06
CA SER A 249 -7.58 -7.83 26.45
C SER A 249 -8.32 -6.66 27.08
N ARG A 250 -9.37 -6.12 26.44
CA ARG A 250 -10.08 -4.90 26.85
C ARG A 250 -9.14 -3.71 27.15
N ALA A 251 -7.95 -3.70 26.54
CA ALA A 251 -7.03 -2.56 26.59
C ALA A 251 -7.69 -1.33 25.95
N PRO A 252 -7.26 -0.09 26.18
CA PRO A 252 -7.82 1.06 25.48
C PRO A 252 -7.64 0.93 23.95
N SER A 253 -8.68 1.30 23.20
CA SER A 253 -8.65 1.27 21.72
C SER A 253 -7.63 2.26 21.15
N PRO A 254 -6.91 1.92 20.06
CA PRO A 254 -6.01 2.87 19.40
C PRO A 254 -6.77 4.09 18.89
N LYS A 255 -6.20 5.28 19.11
CA LYS A 255 -6.81 6.55 18.67
C LYS A 255 -6.56 6.86 17.20
N HIS A 256 -5.48 6.31 16.65
CA HIS A 256 -5.02 6.52 15.29
C HIS A 256 -4.08 5.37 14.90
N GLY A 257 -4.05 5.03 13.61
CA GLY A 257 -3.07 4.13 13.02
C GLY A 257 -2.00 4.89 12.25
N ILE A 258 -1.73 4.48 11.01
CA ILE A 258 -0.70 5.07 10.16
C ILE A 258 -0.94 6.55 9.88
N ILE A 259 -2.21 7.00 9.89
CA ILE A 259 -2.57 8.41 9.73
C ILE A 259 -1.95 9.32 10.80
N TYR A 260 -1.38 8.78 11.89
CA TYR A 260 -0.62 9.55 12.86
C TYR A 260 0.57 10.29 12.25
N SER A 261 1.15 9.79 11.16
CA SER A 261 2.27 10.47 10.46
C SER A 261 1.87 11.83 9.88
N HIS A 262 0.57 12.08 9.67
CA HIS A 262 0.10 13.35 9.14
C HIS A 262 0.40 14.52 10.08
N SER A 263 0.91 15.63 9.52
CA SER A 263 1.33 16.83 10.26
C SER A 263 0.23 17.37 11.19
N LEU A 264 -1.02 17.39 10.73
CA LEU A 264 -2.15 17.86 11.54
C LEU A 264 -2.38 17.04 12.82
N ILE A 265 -1.96 15.77 12.85
CA ILE A 265 -2.16 14.87 14.01
C ILE A 265 -0.91 14.83 14.89
N ASN A 266 0.28 14.61 14.32
CA ASN A 266 1.51 14.47 15.10
C ASN A 266 1.84 15.74 15.92
N THR A 267 1.61 16.93 15.35
CA THR A 267 1.81 18.24 16.00
C THR A 267 0.72 18.59 17.00
N SER A 268 -0.44 17.94 16.93
CA SER A 268 -1.57 18.27 17.81
C SER A 268 -1.34 17.76 19.25
N PRO A 269 -1.85 18.44 20.28
CA PRO A 269 -1.80 17.95 21.66
C PRO A 269 -2.57 16.65 21.88
N TRP A 270 -2.12 15.79 22.79
CA TRP A 270 -2.63 14.42 22.97
C TRP A 270 -4.14 14.31 23.25
N TRP A 271 -4.76 15.35 23.84
CA TRP A 271 -6.19 15.42 24.12
C TRP A 271 -7.05 15.74 22.89
N VAL A 272 -6.47 16.39 21.88
CA VAL A 272 -7.15 16.78 20.63
C VAL A 272 -6.87 15.78 19.50
N ARG A 273 -5.72 15.08 19.53
CA ARG A 273 -5.28 14.11 18.50
C ARG A 273 -6.38 13.17 18.02
N GLY A 274 -7.14 12.56 18.94
CA GLY A 274 -8.19 11.61 18.56
C GLY A 274 -9.37 12.25 17.81
N LYS A 275 -9.71 13.51 18.12
CA LYS A 275 -10.76 14.26 17.41
C LYS A 275 -10.29 14.63 16.00
N VAL A 276 -9.04 15.07 15.87
CA VAL A 276 -8.42 15.40 14.57
C VAL A 276 -8.27 14.16 13.70
N ALA A 277 -7.80 13.04 14.26
CA ALA A 277 -7.69 11.76 13.55
C ALA A 277 -9.03 11.30 12.98
N ARG A 278 -10.12 11.46 13.73
CA ARG A 278 -11.48 11.14 13.25
C ARG A 278 -11.92 12.06 12.12
N ALA A 279 -11.64 13.36 12.23
CA ALA A 279 -11.97 14.33 11.17
C ALA A 279 -11.20 14.04 9.88
N LEU A 280 -9.90 13.76 9.98
CA LEU A 280 -9.04 13.38 8.86
C LEU A 280 -9.54 12.08 8.22
N ALA A 281 -9.75 11.02 9.00
CA ALA A 281 -10.21 9.73 8.49
C ALA A 281 -11.56 9.82 7.76
N ALA A 282 -12.45 10.71 8.20
CA ALA A 282 -13.73 10.93 7.52
C ALA A 282 -13.53 11.56 6.12
N LYS A 283 -12.62 12.53 6.01
CA LYS A 283 -12.30 13.16 4.73
C LYS A 283 -11.49 12.24 3.81
N LEU A 284 -10.57 11.45 4.35
CA LEU A 284 -9.85 10.42 3.58
C LEU A 284 -10.79 9.33 3.04
N SER A 285 -11.77 8.88 3.82
CA SER A 285 -12.79 7.93 3.35
C SER A 285 -13.59 8.50 2.17
N LEU A 286 -13.96 9.78 2.25
CA LEU A 286 -14.66 10.46 1.16
C LEU A 286 -13.77 10.64 -0.07
N ALA A 287 -12.52 11.07 0.12
CA ALA A 287 -11.54 11.22 -0.96
C ALA A 287 -11.29 9.90 -1.70
N ALA A 288 -11.07 8.80 -0.97
CA ALA A 288 -10.90 7.47 -1.57
C ALA A 288 -12.08 7.05 -2.46
N ARG A 289 -13.32 7.37 -2.04
CA ARG A 289 -14.52 7.09 -2.85
C ARG A 289 -14.59 7.96 -4.09
N ILE A 290 -14.26 9.24 -3.98
CA ILE A 290 -14.27 10.15 -5.13
C ILE A 290 -13.20 9.73 -6.13
N ASP A 291 -11.99 9.40 -5.64
CA ASP A 291 -10.89 8.90 -6.48
C ASP A 291 -11.29 7.62 -7.21
N PHE A 292 -11.90 6.64 -6.52
CA PHE A 292 -12.30 5.38 -7.14
C PHE A 292 -13.48 5.51 -8.11
N TYR A 293 -14.56 6.22 -7.75
CA TYR A 293 -15.80 6.25 -8.55
C TYR A 293 -15.87 7.38 -9.57
N SER A 294 -15.22 8.51 -9.30
CA SER A 294 -15.37 9.72 -10.13
C SER A 294 -14.07 10.19 -10.77
N ALA A 295 -12.91 9.83 -10.20
CA ALA A 295 -11.58 10.25 -10.65
C ALA A 295 -11.42 11.79 -10.86
N LYS A 296 -12.31 12.60 -10.28
CA LYS A 296 -12.29 14.06 -10.36
C LYS A 296 -11.62 14.64 -9.12
N ARG A 297 -10.69 15.56 -9.32
CA ARG A 297 -10.07 16.32 -8.23
C ARG A 297 -11.08 17.31 -7.64
N ASN A 298 -11.27 17.26 -6.33
CA ASN A 298 -12.10 18.19 -5.57
C ASN A 298 -11.25 18.94 -4.53
N PRO A 299 -10.81 20.18 -4.82
CA PRO A 299 -10.02 20.97 -3.89
C PRO A 299 -10.80 21.48 -2.66
N SER A 300 -12.14 21.39 -2.64
CA SER A 300 -12.93 21.85 -1.47
C SER A 300 -12.65 21.02 -0.22
N LEU A 301 -12.26 19.76 -0.39
CA LEU A 301 -12.07 18.80 0.71
C LEU A 301 -11.01 19.25 1.71
N GLU A 302 -9.95 19.89 1.23
CA GLU A 302 -8.86 20.39 2.05
C GLU A 302 -9.33 21.54 2.94
N ASN A 303 -9.97 22.55 2.33
CA ASN A 303 -10.54 23.69 3.06
C ASN A 303 -11.55 23.24 4.13
N GLU A 304 -12.42 22.28 3.79
CA GLU A 304 -13.40 21.72 4.74
C GLU A 304 -12.74 20.97 5.90
N LEU A 305 -11.62 20.28 5.64
CA LEU A 305 -10.84 19.59 6.67
C LEU A 305 -10.18 20.58 7.62
N GLU A 306 -9.51 21.60 7.06
CA GLU A 306 -8.83 22.64 7.82
C GLU A 306 -9.79 23.42 8.71
N GLU A 307 -10.94 23.83 8.17
CA GLU A 307 -11.95 24.55 8.93
C GLU A 307 -12.46 23.72 10.11
N LYS A 308 -12.69 22.41 9.88
CA LYS A 308 -13.14 21.48 10.93
C LYS A 308 -12.07 21.29 12.01
N ILE A 309 -10.80 21.19 11.63
CA ILE A 309 -9.68 21.06 12.59
C ILE A 309 -9.51 22.35 13.40
N ARG A 310 -9.65 23.51 12.75
CA ARG A 310 -9.60 24.82 13.43
C ARG A 310 -10.69 24.92 14.49
N LYS A 311 -11.93 24.53 14.16
CA LYS A 311 -13.05 24.46 15.12
C LYS A 311 -12.73 23.52 16.30
N ILE A 312 -12.23 22.32 16.02
CA ILE A 312 -11.86 21.34 17.06
C ILE A 312 -10.78 21.91 18.01
N ARG A 313 -9.78 22.63 17.48
CA ARG A 313 -8.72 23.25 18.28
C ARG A 313 -9.27 24.40 19.13
N ALA A 314 -10.12 25.25 18.57
CA ALA A 314 -10.76 26.35 19.28
C ALA A 314 -11.67 25.88 20.43
N GLU A 315 -12.41 24.79 20.24
CA GLU A 315 -13.28 24.21 21.27
C GLU A 315 -12.52 23.48 22.39
N ASN A 316 -11.27 23.09 22.16
CA ASN A 316 -10.49 22.27 23.10
C ASN A 316 -9.12 22.87 23.43
N PRO A 317 -9.07 24.13 23.93
CA PRO A 317 -7.81 24.83 24.18
C PRO A 317 -7.05 24.25 25.37
N ARG A 318 -7.74 23.58 26.31
CA ARG A 318 -7.15 23.04 27.54
C ARG A 318 -7.29 21.52 27.61
N PRO A 319 -6.35 20.82 28.28
CA PRO A 319 -6.47 19.40 28.51
C PRO A 319 -7.73 19.10 29.35
N PRO A 320 -8.46 18.01 29.05
CA PRO A 320 -9.58 17.59 29.88
C PRO A 320 -9.08 17.30 31.30
N GLN A 321 -9.77 17.84 32.30
CA GLN A 321 -9.48 17.54 33.70
C GLN A 321 -9.55 16.03 33.90
N LYS A 322 -8.43 15.44 34.33
CA LYS A 322 -8.28 14.01 34.57
C LYS A 322 -9.30 13.63 35.65
N ARG A 323 -10.43 13.03 35.29
CA ARG A 323 -11.28 12.34 36.28
C ARG A 323 -10.38 11.31 36.93
N GLN A 324 -10.11 11.47 38.22
CA GLN A 324 -9.47 10.44 39.02
C GLN A 324 -10.40 9.23 38.96
N GLU A 325 -10.10 8.27 38.09
CA GLU A 325 -10.76 6.97 38.14
C GLU A 325 -10.45 6.38 39.50
N ILE A 326 -11.53 6.21 40.28
CA ILE A 326 -11.58 5.57 41.59
C ILE A 326 -10.79 4.27 41.49
N ARG A 327 -9.60 4.25 42.13
CA ARG A 327 -8.73 3.08 42.18
C ARG A 327 -9.55 1.89 42.67
N ALA A 328 -9.47 0.82 41.88
CA ALA A 328 -10.14 -0.45 42.11
C ALA A 328 -9.98 -0.95 43.55
N LYS A 329 -11.08 -1.49 44.09
CA LYS A 329 -11.20 -2.09 45.43
C LYS A 329 -10.01 -3.03 45.75
N PRO A 330 -9.51 -3.04 46.99
CA PRO A 330 -8.36 -3.87 47.38
C PRO A 330 -8.69 -5.35 47.16
N LYS A 331 -7.80 -6.06 46.44
CA LYS A 331 -7.84 -7.53 46.29
C LYS A 331 -7.89 -8.16 47.68
N LYS A 332 -8.99 -8.86 48.00
CA LYS A 332 -9.07 -9.73 49.18
C LYS A 332 -7.89 -10.71 49.14
N LYS A 333 -7.00 -10.60 50.13
CA LYS A 333 -5.95 -11.60 50.39
C LYS A 333 -6.63 -12.97 50.52
N ARG A 334 -6.30 -13.91 49.64
CA ARG A 334 -6.57 -15.33 49.87
C ARG A 334 -5.84 -15.70 51.16
N ARG A 335 -6.59 -16.11 52.19
CA ARG A 335 -6.03 -16.74 53.38
C ARG A 335 -5.38 -18.07 52.94
N LYS A 336 -4.17 -18.30 53.44
CA LYS A 336 -3.43 -19.56 53.30
C LYS A 336 -4.20 -20.68 53.97
#